data_AF-A0A4Q3V5T5-F1
#
_entry.id   AF-A0A4Q3V5T5-F1
#
_cell.length_a   1.000
_cell.length_b   1.000
_cell.length_c   1.000
_cell.angle_alpha   90.00
_cell.angle_beta   90.00
_cell.angle_gamma   90.00
#
_symmetry.space_group_name_H-M   'P 1'
#
loop_
_entity.id
_entity.type
_entity.pdbx_description
1 polymer ?
#
loop_
_entity_poly.entity_id
_entity_poly.type
_entity_poly.pdbx_seq_one_letter_code
_entity_poly.pdbx_strand_id
1 'polypeptide(L)' 'MENSPVDPALLSLLPMEIWRQYRAYPIRAKHGPIEVGMENPKDGFGLAELEKRLGQRVVAVPASPEAIEAALA' A
#
# COMPACT_ATOMS: atom_id res chain seq x y z
N MET A 1 -8.58 -5.85 17.58
CA MET A 1 -7.59 -5.61 16.52
C MET A 1 -8.22 -6.12 15.25
N GLU A 2 -8.65 -5.21 14.37
CA GLU A 2 -9.42 -5.53 13.19
C GLU A 2 -8.47 -6.12 12.14
N ASN A 3 -8.39 -7.44 12.10
CA ASN A 3 -7.65 -8.20 11.09
C ASN A 3 -8.55 -8.29 9.85
N SER A 4 -8.85 -7.14 9.25
CA SER A 4 -9.65 -7.10 8.03
C SER A 4 -8.77 -7.53 6.88
N PRO A 5 -9.10 -8.62 6.17
CA PRO A 5 -8.34 -9.02 4.99
C PRO A 5 -8.33 -7.86 3.98
N VAL A 6 -7.16 -7.59 3.42
CA VAL A 6 -7.00 -6.56 2.39
C VAL A 6 -7.89 -6.92 1.20
N ASP A 7 -8.62 -5.95 0.69
CA ASP A 7 -9.47 -6.14 -0.49
C ASP A 7 -8.61 -6.60 -1.68
N PRO A 8 -8.84 -7.81 -2.23
CA PRO A 8 -8.06 -8.33 -3.35
C PRO A 8 -8.11 -7.44 -4.59
N ALA A 9 -9.20 -6.69 -4.78
CA ALA A 9 -9.31 -5.76 -5.89
C ALA A 9 -8.31 -4.60 -5.77
N LEU A 10 -8.00 -4.18 -4.54
CA LEU A 10 -6.99 -3.15 -4.28
C LEU A 10 -5.57 -3.69 -4.48
N LEU A 11 -5.30 -4.91 -4.01
CA LEU A 11 -4.00 -5.57 -4.25
C LEU A 11 -3.71 -5.71 -5.74
N SER A 12 -4.74 -5.93 -6.55
CA SER A 12 -4.65 -6.04 -8.02
C SER A 12 -4.34 -4.73 -8.74
N LEU A 13 -4.30 -3.58 -8.05
CA LEU A 13 -3.94 -2.28 -8.64
C LEU A 13 -2.49 -2.24 -9.13
N LEU A 14 -1.60 -3.02 -8.50
CA LEU A 14 -0.20 -3.17 -8.90
C LEU A 14 0.22 -4.64 -8.80
N PRO A 15 1.27 -5.07 -9.52
CA PRO A 15 1.87 -6.39 -9.31
C PRO A 15 2.33 -6.58 -7.86
N MET A 16 2.17 -7.80 -7.34
CA MET A 16 2.53 -8.15 -5.96
C MET A 16 4.00 -7.84 -5.63
N GLU A 17 4.88 -7.97 -6.61
CA GLU A 17 6.31 -7.68 -6.50
C GLU A 17 6.56 -6.20 -6.19
N ILE A 18 5.72 -5.30 -6.70
CA ILE A 18 5.84 -3.86 -6.44
C ILE A 18 5.44 -3.55 -5.01
N TRP A 19 4.34 -4.14 -4.52
CA TRP A 19 3.93 -4.02 -3.13
C TRP A 19 5.01 -4.51 -2.16
N ARG A 20 5.61 -5.66 -2.46
CA ARG A 20 6.76 -6.21 -1.69
C ARG A 20 7.99 -5.32 -1.77
N GLN A 21 8.34 -4.82 -2.95
CA GLN A 21 9.52 -3.97 -3.17
C GLN A 21 9.47 -2.71 -2.29
N TYR A 22 8.30 -2.06 -2.21
CA TYR A 22 8.12 -0.84 -1.43
C TYR A 22 7.65 -1.09 0.00
N ARG A 23 7.58 -2.36 0.43
CA ARG A 23 7.07 -2.79 1.75
C ARG A 23 5.76 -2.09 2.09
N ALA A 24 4.80 -2.25 1.19
CA ALA A 24 3.57 -1.51 1.19
C ALA A 24 2.37 -2.39 0.80
N TYR A 25 1.17 -2.04 1.25
CA TYR A 25 -0.07 -2.65 0.77
C TYR A 25 -1.20 -1.62 0.75
N PRO A 26 -2.17 -1.75 -0.18
CA PRO A 26 -3.27 -0.81 -0.26
C PRO A 26 -4.28 -1.10 0.87
N ILE A 27 -4.69 -0.06 1.58
CA ILE A 27 -5.72 -0.14 2.64
C ILE A 27 -7.07 0.23 2.06
N ARG A 28 -7.12 1.29 1.25
CA ARG A 28 -8.37 1.82 0.68
C ARG A 28 -8.12 2.62 -0.58
N ALA A 29 -8.95 2.42 -1.60
CA ALA A 29 -9.12 3.34 -2.72
C ALA A 29 -10.60 3.75 -2.81
N LYS A 30 -10.95 4.93 -2.29
CA LYS A 30 -12.29 5.54 -2.46
C LYS A 30 -12.11 7.00 -2.86
N HIS A 31 -12.89 7.45 -3.87
CA HIS A 31 -12.99 8.83 -4.40
C HIS A 31 -12.07 9.85 -3.72
N GLY A 32 -10.78 9.80 -4.05
CA GLY A 32 -9.73 10.49 -3.29
C GLY A 32 -8.38 9.78 -3.41
N PRO A 33 -7.39 10.17 -2.59
CA PRO A 33 -6.08 9.53 -2.59
C PRO A 33 -6.18 8.06 -2.14
N ILE A 34 -5.30 7.22 -2.67
CA ILE A 34 -5.17 5.83 -2.27
C ILE A 34 -4.42 5.80 -0.94
N GLU A 35 -5.04 5.19 0.06
CA GLU A 35 -4.43 4.99 1.37
C GLU A 35 -3.64 3.69 1.35
N VAL A 36 -2.36 3.76 1.69
CA VAL A 36 -1.41 2.65 1.63
C VAL A 36 -0.72 2.50 2.97
N GLY A 37 -0.68 1.29 3.51
CA GLY A 37 0.17 0.96 4.66
C GLY A 37 1.60 0.78 4.18
N MET A 38 2.57 1.47 4.79
CA MET A 38 4.00 1.37 4.46
C MET A 38 4.84 1.19 5.71
N GLU A 39 5.91 0.41 5.64
CA GLU A 39 6.87 0.31 6.75
C GLU A 39 7.54 1.65 7.04
N ASN A 40 7.90 2.42 5.99
CA ASN A 40 8.44 3.76 6.10
C ASN A 40 7.61 4.78 5.30
N PRO A 41 6.59 5.42 5.91
CA PRO A 41 5.78 6.45 5.25
C PRO A 41 6.54 7.74 4.89
N LYS A 42 7.78 7.91 5.39
CA LYS A 42 8.64 9.06 5.06
C LYS A 42 9.56 8.78 3.88
N ASP A 43 9.49 7.57 3.30
CA ASP A 43 10.18 7.28 2.05
C ASP A 43 9.50 8.01 0.88
N GLY A 44 9.97 9.23 0.63
CA GLY A 44 9.46 10.06 -0.47
C GLY A 44 9.69 9.44 -1.85
N PHE A 45 10.71 8.60 -2.02
CA PHE A 45 10.97 7.93 -3.29
C PHE A 45 9.94 6.81 -3.53
N GLY A 46 9.72 5.95 -2.52
CA GLY A 46 8.71 4.89 -2.59
C GLY A 46 7.30 5.45 -2.82
N LEU A 47 6.94 6.52 -2.10
CA LEU A 47 5.68 7.23 -2.30
C LEU A 47 5.53 7.75 -3.74
N ALA A 48 6.52 8.48 -4.25
CA ALA A 48 6.46 9.05 -5.59
C ALA A 48 6.34 7.99 -6.70
N GLU A 49 7.03 6.85 -6.55
CA GLU A 49 6.92 5.74 -7.51
C GLU A 49 5.56 5.03 -7.43
N LEU A 50 5.00 4.85 -6.22
CA LEU A 50 3.65 4.32 -6.05
C LEU A 50 2.60 5.25 -6.68
N GLU A 51 2.68 6.55 -6.44
CA GLU A 51 1.79 7.56 -7.05
C GLU A 51 1.85 7.54 -8.58
N LYS A 52 3.05 7.51 -9.13
CA LYS A 52 3.29 7.45 -10.58
C LYS A 52 2.67 6.20 -11.22
N ARG A 53 2.76 5.05 -10.55
CA ARG A 53 2.23 3.78 -11.07
C ARG A 53 0.72 3.66 -10.90
N LEU A 54 0.18 4.17 -9.81
CA LEU A 54 -1.26 4.17 -9.52
C LEU A 54 -2.01 5.29 -10.28
N GLY A 55 -1.29 6.30 -10.78
CA GLY A 55 -1.87 7.46 -11.47
C GLY A 55 -2.70 8.35 -10.55
N GLN A 56 -2.55 8.20 -9.23
CA GLN A 56 -3.33 8.88 -8.21
C GLN A 56 -2.44 9.22 -7.02
N ARG A 57 -2.81 10.26 -6.29
CA ARG A 57 -2.12 10.63 -5.04
C ARG A 57 -2.21 9.48 -4.03
N VAL A 58 -1.12 9.23 -3.31
CA VAL A 58 -1.03 8.21 -2.26
C VAL A 58 -0.89 8.90 -0.91
N VAL A 59 -1.59 8.37 0.10
CA VAL A 59 -1.41 8.73 1.50
C VAL A 59 -0.85 7.51 2.21
N ALA A 60 0.41 7.60 2.64
CA ALA A 60 1.03 6.53 3.42
C ALA A 60 0.68 6.65 4.89
N VAL A 61 0.30 5.52 5.49
CA VAL A 61 0.17 5.34 6.92
C VAL A 61 1.19 4.31 7.40
N PRO A 62 1.77 4.47 8.61
CA PRO A 62 2.74 3.51 9.12
C PRO A 62 2.09 2.15 9.34
N ALA A 63 2.75 1.09 8.85
CA ALA A 63 2.37 -0.30 9.02
C ALA A 63 3.56 -1.11 9.54
N SER A 64 3.30 -2.12 10.37
CA SER A 64 4.36 -3.02 10.83
C SER A 64 4.72 -4.03 9.73
N PRO A 65 5.95 -4.58 9.73
CA PRO A 65 6.34 -5.63 8.79
C PRO A 65 5.37 -6.82 8.81
N GLU A 66 4.88 -7.22 9.98
CA GLU A 66 3.95 -8.34 10.12
C GLU A 66 2.60 -8.07 9.44
N ALA A 67 2.11 -6.82 9.51
CA ALA A 67 0.87 -6.43 8.85
C ALA A 67 1.04 -6.43 7.32
N ILE A 68 2.20 -6.01 6.82
CA ILE A 68 2.53 -6.03 5.39
C ILE A 68 2.61 -7.47 4.89
N GLU A 69 3.33 -8.35 5.59
CA GLU A 69 3.43 -9.75 5.20
C GLU A 69 2.07 -10.45 5.25
N ALA A 70 1.25 -10.20 6.28
CA ALA A 70 -0.11 -10.75 6.36
C ALA A 70 -1.02 -10.25 5.23
N ALA A 71 -0.82 -9.03 4.76
CA ALA A 71 -1.57 -8.44 3.64
C ALA A 71 -1.14 -8.98 2.27
N LEU A 72 0.11 -9.45 2.12
CA LEU A 72 0.71 -9.89 0.86
C LEU A 72 0.91 -11.42 0.76
N ALA A 73 0.41 -12.16 1.76
CA ALA A 73 0.41 -13.63 1.83
C ALA A 73 -0.66 -14.24 0.90
#